data_AF-A0A5A9F076-F1
#
_entry.id   AF-A0A5A9F076-F1
#
_cell.length_a   1.000
_cell.length_b   1.000
_cell.length_c   1.000
_cell.angle_alpha   90.00
_cell.angle_beta   90.00
_cell.angle_gamma   90.00
#
_symmetry.space_group_name_H-M   'P 1'
#
loop_
_entity.id
_entity.type
_entity.pdbx_description
1 polymer ?
#
loop_
_entity_poly.entity_id
_entity_poly.type
_entity_poly.pdbx_seq_one_letter_code
_entity_poly.pdbx_strand_id
1 'polypeptide(L)' 'MDIRALQDDELMAQARDWRQRALRGEKDARGLAHELECEVRRRFPRNNAPHALPPIQLLGAVPQTPQRRWKPW' A
#
# COMPACT_ATOMS: atom_id res chain seq x y z
N MET A 1 19.87 -5.20 10.83
CA MET A 1 18.96 -5.68 11.89
C MET A 1 18.14 -6.81 11.31
N ASP A 2 17.98 -7.93 12.02
CA ASP A 2 17.14 -9.02 11.53
C ASP A 2 15.67 -8.74 11.89
N ILE A 3 14.93 -8.18 10.93
CA ILE A 3 13.53 -7.77 11.11
C ILE A 3 12.63 -8.95 11.50
N ARG A 4 13.00 -10.18 11.12
CA ARG A 4 12.22 -11.40 11.40
C ARG A 4 12.40 -11.91 12.82
N ALA A 5 13.46 -11.50 13.52
CA ALA A 5 13.73 -11.91 14.89
C ALA A 5 13.04 -10.99 15.93
N LEU A 6 12.51 -9.84 15.51
CA LEU A 6 11.82 -8.93 16.43
C LEU A 6 10.54 -9.56 16.98
N GLN A 7 10.22 -9.20 18.22
CA GLN A 7 8.90 -9.43 18.80
C GLN A 7 7.86 -8.53 18.15
N ASP A 8 6.59 -8.95 18.17
CA ASP A 8 5.52 -8.27 17.44
C ASP A 8 5.30 -6.83 17.91
N ASP A 9 5.29 -6.58 19.22
CA ASP A 9 5.12 -5.23 19.77
C ASP A 9 6.27 -4.30 19.39
N GLU A 10 7.50 -4.83 19.42
CA GLU A 10 8.70 -4.09 19.06
C GLU A 10 8.72 -3.79 17.55
N LEU A 11 8.33 -4.76 16.73
CA LEU A 11 8.19 -4.61 15.30
C LEU A 11 7.17 -3.51 14.95
N MET A 12 6.02 -3.49 15.63
CA MET A 12 5.00 -2.46 15.44
C MET A 12 5.48 -1.07 15.89
N ALA A 13 6.19 -0.99 17.02
CA ALA A 13 6.76 0.27 17.51
C ALA A 13 7.81 0.81 16.53
N GLN A 14 8.76 -0.02 16.11
CA GLN A 14 9.79 0.38 15.16
C GLN A 14 9.20 0.78 13.80
N ALA A 15 8.22 0.05 13.29
CA ALA A 15 7.54 0.43 12.05
C ALA A 15 6.95 1.85 12.13
N ARG A 16 6.30 2.19 13.24
CA ARG A 16 5.72 3.52 13.47
C ARG A 16 6.77 4.61 13.58
N ASP A 17 7.84 4.36 14.33
CA ASP A 17 8.92 5.34 14.54
C ASP A 17 9.66 5.64 13.24
N TRP A 18 10.02 4.61 12.47
CA TRP A 18 10.64 4.77 11.17
C TRP A 18 9.70 5.43 10.16
N ARG A 19 8.39 5.15 10.23
CA ARG A 19 7.40 5.83 9.39
C ARG A 19 7.32 7.32 9.70
N GLN A 20 7.35 7.72 10.97
CA GLN A 20 7.37 9.13 11.37
C GLN A 20 8.66 9.83 10.88
N ARG A 21 9.81 9.17 11.00
CA ARG A 21 11.09 9.67 10.49
C ARG A 21 11.07 9.85 8.96
N ALA A 22 10.52 8.89 8.24
CA ALA A 22 10.32 8.96 6.79
C ALA A 22 9.39 10.11 6.37
N LEU A 23 8.34 10.40 7.17
CA LEU A 23 7.45 11.54 6.95
C LEU A 23 8.14 12.88 7.19
N ARG A 24 9.07 12.94 8.14
CA ARG A 24 9.92 14.12 8.39
C ARG A 24 10.95 14.37 7.30
N GLY A 25 11.06 13.50 6.30
CA GLY A 25 11.95 13.66 5.16
C GLY A 25 13.33 13.01 5.33
N GLU A 26 13.50 12.16 6.35
CA GLU A 26 14.74 11.40 6.50
C GLU A 26 14.88 10.39 5.35
N LYS A 27 15.94 10.54 4.54
CA LYS A 27 16.12 9.84 3.26
C LYS A 27 16.20 8.32 3.44
N ASP A 28 16.95 7.87 4.43
CA ASP A 28 17.22 6.45 4.67
C ASP A 28 16.12 5.77 5.49
N ALA A 29 15.23 6.55 6.11
CA ALA A 29 14.13 6.04 6.92
C ALA A 29 13.02 5.38 6.08
N ARG A 30 12.86 5.76 4.80
CA ARG A 30 11.79 5.21 3.94
C ARG A 30 11.97 3.73 3.66
N GLY A 31 13.20 3.28 3.40
CA GLY A 31 13.49 1.87 3.14
C GLY A 31 13.22 1.01 4.37
N LEU A 32 13.79 1.41 5.51
CA LEU A 32 13.59 0.72 6.79
C LEU A 32 12.13 0.69 7.24
N ALA A 33 11.41 1.81 7.10
CA ALA A 33 9.98 1.86 7.40
C ALA A 33 9.20 0.86 6.54
N HIS A 34 9.50 0.79 5.25
CA HIS A 34 8.80 -0.10 4.34
C HIS A 34 9.05 -1.58 4.68
N GLU A 35 10.28 -1.97 4.97
CA GLU A 35 10.62 -3.35 5.33
C GLU A 35 9.91 -3.79 6.61
N LEU A 36 9.89 -2.93 7.64
CA LEU A 36 9.18 -3.19 8.89
C LEU A 36 7.66 -3.30 8.68
N GLU A 37 7.05 -2.39 7.90
CA GLU A 37 5.62 -2.45 7.56
C GLU A 37 5.22 -3.69 6.75
N CYS A 38 6.11 -4.16 5.87
CA CYS A 38 5.91 -5.40 5.13
C CYS A 38 5.88 -6.60 6.06
N GLU A 39 6.80 -6.67 7.02
CA GLU A 39 6.83 -7.73 8.02
C GLU A 39 5.59 -7.66 8.95
N VAL A 40 5.17 -6.46 9.38
CA VAL A 40 3.91 -6.29 10.14
C VAL A 40 2.72 -6.84 9.36
N ARG A 41 2.58 -6.52 8.06
CA ARG A 41 1.49 -7.07 7.23
C ARG A 41 1.57 -8.58 7.05
N ARG A 42 2.79 -9.14 7.02
CA ARG A 42 3.01 -10.58 6.88
C ARG A 42 2.54 -11.33 8.13
N ARG A 43 2.85 -10.80 9.32
CA ARG A 43 2.49 -11.42 10.62
C ARG A 43 1.04 -11.15 11.01
N PHE A 44 0.54 -9.97 10.67
CA PHE A 44 -0.82 -9.53 10.90
C PHE A 44 -1.53 -9.31 9.57
N PRO A 45 -1.85 -10.39 8.83
CA PRO A 45 -2.69 -10.25 7.66
C PRO A 45 -4.02 -9.66 8.12
N ARG A 46 -4.25 -8.39 7.81
CA ARG A 46 -5.59 -7.82 7.90
C ARG A 46 -6.47 -8.76 7.08
N ASN A 47 -7.57 -9.23 7.65
CA ASN A 47 -8.51 -10.09 6.94
C ASN A 47 -8.98 -9.36 5.68
N ASN A 48 -8.25 -9.59 4.60
CA ASN A 48 -8.38 -8.92 3.31
C ASN A 48 -9.23 -9.82 2.42
N ALA A 49 -10.17 -10.58 3.03
CA ALA A 49 -11.31 -11.10 2.32
C ALA A 49 -11.76 -9.95 1.41
N PRO A 50 -11.69 -10.11 0.08
CA PRO A 50 -11.93 -9.02 -0.84
C PRO A 50 -13.26 -8.43 -0.41
N HIS A 51 -13.21 -7.20 0.14
CA HIS A 51 -14.44 -6.48 0.39
C HIS A 51 -15.11 -6.47 -0.96
N ALA A 52 -16.22 -7.20 -1.09
CA ALA A 52 -16.96 -7.27 -2.32
C ALA A 52 -17.26 -5.82 -2.66
N LEU A 53 -16.52 -5.26 -3.61
CA LEU A 53 -16.70 -3.89 -4.01
C LEU A 53 -18.15 -3.84 -4.49
N PRO A 54 -18.97 -2.89 -4.00
CA PRO A 54 -20.32 -2.77 -4.50
C PRO A 54 -20.23 -2.66 -6.03
N PRO A 55 -21.08 -3.38 -6.78
CA PRO A 55 -21.03 -3.35 -8.23
C PRO A 55 -21.07 -1.90 -8.69
N ILE A 56 -20.06 -1.51 -9.47
CA ILE A 56 -19.93 -0.16 -10.01
C ILE A 56 -21.14 0.07 -10.91
N GLN A 57 -22.14 0.78 -10.41
CA GLN A 57 -23.26 1.25 -11.21
C GLN A 57 -22.73 2.43 -12.03
N LEU A 58 -22.57 2.22 -13.33
CA LEU A 58 -22.19 3.26 -14.28
C LEU A 58 -23.26 4.36 -14.23
N LEU A 59 -22.99 5.46 -13.53
CA LEU A 59 -23.92 6.58 -13.36
C LEU A 59 -23.96 7.41 -14.65
N GLY A 60 -24.64 6.86 -15.65
CA GLY A 60 -24.76 7.43 -16.99
C GLY A 60 -23.86 6.72 -17.99
N ALA A 61 -24.46 5.95 -18.89
CA ALA A 61 -23.80 5.53 -20.12
C ALA A 61 -23.67 6.76 -21.02
N VAL A 62 -22.50 7.41 -21.02
CA VAL A 62 -22.14 8.34 -22.09
C VAL A 62 -22.09 7.50 -23.37
N PRO A 63 -22.83 7.84 -24.44
CA PRO A 63 -22.75 7.12 -25.69
C PRO A 63 -21.30 7.12 -26.16
N GLN A 64 -20.69 5.94 -26.21
CA GLN A 64 -19.33 5.79 -26.68
C GLN A 64 -19.29 6.18 -28.15
N THR A 65 -18.82 7.39 -28.42
CA THR A 65 -18.46 7.79 -29.78
C THR A 65 -17.44 6.76 -30.32
N PRO A 66 -17.55 6.35 -31.60
CA PRO A 66 -16.67 5.32 -32.15
C PRO A 66 -15.23 5.75 -31.96
N GLN A 67 -14.49 4.95 -31.16
CA GLN A 67 -13.10 5.17 -30.78
C GLN A 67 -12.28 5.49 -32.03
N ARG A 68 -11.91 6.76 -32.17
CA ARG A 68 -11.02 7.23 -33.22
C ARG A 68 -9.65 6.64 -32.90
N ARG A 69 -9.33 5.51 -33.54
CA ARG A 69 -8.04 4.83 -33.38
C ARG A 69 -6.93 5.86 -33.56
N TRP A 70 -6.07 5.98 -32.54
CA TRP A 70 -4.82 6.72 -32.65
C TRP A 70 -4.04 6.19 -33.85
N LYS A 71 -3.62 7.10 -34.72
CA LYS A 71 -2.77 6.83 -35.88
C LYS A 71 -1.43 7.51 -35.60
N PRO A 72 -0.34 6.75 -35.41
CA PRO A 72 0.99 7.34 -35.29
C PRO A 72 1.48 7.62 -36.71
N TRP A 73 1.22 8.83 -37.18
CA TRP A 73 2.02 9.49 -38.21
C TRP A 73 2.10 10.98 -37.89
#